data_AF-A0A1L9H026-F1
#
_entry.id   AF-A0A1L9H026-F1
#
_cell.length_a   1.000
_cell.length_b   1.000
_cell.length_c   1.000
_cell.angle_alpha   90.00
_cell.angle_beta   90.00
_cell.angle_gamma   90.00
#
_symmetry.space_group_name_H-M   'P 1'
#
loop_
_entity.id
_entity.type
_entity.pdbx_description
1 polymer ?
#
loop_
_entity_poly.entity_id
_entity_poly.type
_entity_poly.pdbx_seq_one_letter_code
_entity_poly.pdbx_strand_id
1 'polypeptide(L)' 'MISFVLVAFAIFFFVVKPMNLLVSRARREAPADPTTKKCPECLSEIPRPARRCAHCAQAVD' A
#
# COMPACT_ATOMS: atom_id res chain seq x y z
N MET A 1 -2.16 -8.98 36.92
CA MET A 1 -1.60 -8.00 35.95
C MET A 1 -0.24 -8.45 35.38
N ILE A 2 0.72 -8.89 36.19
CA ILE A 2 2.06 -9.31 35.73
C ILE A 2 2.01 -10.44 34.68
N SER A 3 1.13 -11.43 34.85
CA SER A 3 0.95 -12.53 33.89
C SER A 3 0.47 -12.05 32.52
N PHE A 4 -0.39 -11.03 32.48
CA PHE A 4 -0.88 -10.44 31.23
C PHE A 4 0.25 -9.74 30.46
N VAL A 5 1.11 -9.03 31.18
CA VAL A 5 2.26 -8.34 30.59
C VAL A 5 3.25 -9.35 30.00
N LEU A 6 3.56 -10.45 30.71
CA LEU A 6 4.44 -11.51 30.20
C LEU A 6 3.92 -12.16 28.91
N VAL A 7 2.62 -12.46 28.85
CA VAL A 7 2.00 -13.05 27.65
C VAL A 7 2.01 -12.06 26.49
N ALA A 8 1.71 -10.78 26.74
CA ALA A 8 1.78 -9.73 25.73
C ALA A 8 3.21 -9.56 25.17
N PHE A 9 4.23 -9.58 26.03
CA PHE A 9 5.63 -9.55 25.61
C PHE A 9 6.00 -10.76 24.77
N ALA A 10 5.61 -11.97 25.20
CA ALA A 10 5.87 -13.19 24.43
C ALA A 10 5.22 -13.13 23.04
N ILE A 11 3.94 -12.81 22.94
CA ILE A 11 3.24 -12.74 21.64
C ILE A 11 3.85 -11.64 20.75
N PHE A 12 4.17 -10.47 21.31
CA PHE A 12 4.73 -9.37 20.53
C PHE A 12 6.11 -9.72 19.95
N PHE A 13 6.99 -10.30 20.76
CA PHE A 13 8.34 -10.66 20.32
C PHE A 13 8.38 -11.90 19.42
N PHE A 14 7.56 -12.92 19.70
CA PHE A 14 7.57 -14.18 18.95
C PHE A 14 6.63 -14.23 17.75
N VAL A 15 5.59 -13.39 17.69
CA VAL A 15 4.60 -13.42 16.60
C VAL A 15 4.65 -12.12 15.80
N VAL A 16 4.46 -10.97 16.47
CA VAL A 16 4.34 -9.67 15.77
C VAL A 16 5.65 -9.28 15.10
N LYS A 17 6.79 -9.38 15.81
CA LYS A 17 8.10 -9.01 15.24
C LYS A 17 8.51 -9.86 14.03
N PRO A 18 8.46 -11.22 14.04
CA PRO A 18 8.79 -12.01 12.86
C PRO A 18 7.75 -11.87 11.75
N MET A 19 6.44 -11.80 12.06
CA MET A 19 5.45 -11.53 11.03
C MET A 19 5.66 -10.16 10.37
N ASN A 20 5.93 -9.10 11.14
CA ASN A 20 6.21 -7.79 10.59
C ASN A 20 7.53 -7.76 9.78
N LEU A 21 8.54 -8.55 10.19
CA LEU A 21 9.79 -8.72 9.45
C LEU A 21 9.57 -9.51 8.14
N LEU A 22 8.73 -10.54 8.15
CA LEU A 22 8.35 -11.31 6.96
C LEU A 22 7.48 -10.47 6.02
N VAL A 23 6.49 -9.76 6.55
CA VAL A 23 5.61 -8.87 5.78
C VAL A 23 6.38 -7.68 5.21
N SER A 24 7.33 -7.10 5.93
CA SER A 24 8.21 -6.05 5.38
C SER A 24 9.19 -6.58 4.34
N ARG A 25 9.63 -7.85 4.46
CA ARG A 25 10.42 -8.53 3.42
C ARG A 25 9.59 -8.94 2.21
N ALA A 26 8.32 -9.30 2.39
CA ALA A 26 7.37 -9.61 1.33
C ALA A 26 6.84 -8.36 0.62
N ARG A 27 6.71 -7.24 1.34
CA ARG A 27 6.51 -5.88 0.76
C ARG A 27 7.79 -5.30 0.12
N ARG A 28 8.72 -6.16 -0.32
CA ARG A 28 9.79 -5.78 -1.26
C ARG A 28 9.37 -5.94 -2.71
N GLU A 29 8.22 -6.59 -3.01
CA GLU A 29 7.43 -6.10 -4.13
C GLU A 29 7.00 -4.69 -3.75
N ALA A 30 7.62 -3.70 -4.39
CA ALA A 30 7.36 -2.29 -4.21
C ALA A 30 5.84 -2.03 -4.09
N PRO A 31 5.38 -1.10 -3.23
CA PRO A 31 4.00 -0.63 -3.31
C PRO A 31 3.75 -0.31 -4.77
N ALA A 32 2.86 -1.07 -5.40
CA ALA A 32 2.66 -1.10 -6.85
C ALA A 32 2.79 0.32 -7.38
N ASP A 33 3.91 0.55 -8.08
CA ASP A 33 4.34 1.82 -8.63
C ASP A 33 3.10 2.58 -9.08
N PRO A 34 2.73 3.73 -8.48
CA PRO A 34 1.34 4.20 -8.47
C PRO A 34 0.76 4.13 -9.87
N THR A 35 0.03 3.06 -10.18
CA THR A 35 -0.31 2.72 -11.57
C THR A 35 -1.31 3.72 -12.12
N THR A 36 -1.75 4.64 -11.26
CA THR A 36 -2.69 5.72 -11.49
C THR A 36 -1.99 7.09 -11.42
N LYS A 37 -2.33 7.96 -12.36
CA LYS A 37 -2.09 9.41 -12.36
C LYS A 37 -3.44 10.12 -12.22
N LYS A 38 -3.48 11.33 -11.64
CA LYS A 38 -4.70 12.15 -11.65
C LYS A 38 -4.79 12.90 -12.98
N CYS A 39 -5.97 12.88 -13.59
CA CYS A 39 -6.24 13.70 -14.77
C CYS A 39 -6.24 15.20 -14.39
N PRO A 40 -5.55 16.09 -15.12
CA PRO A 40 -5.49 17.52 -14.80
C PRO A 40 -6.85 18.24 -14.96
N GLU A 41 -7.73 17.71 -15.80
CA GLU A 41 -9.02 18.34 -16.14
C GLU A 41 -10.13 17.99 -15.14
N CYS A 42 -10.23 16.71 -14.76
CA CYS A 42 -11.34 16.20 -13.94
C CYS A 42 -10.91 15.60 -12.60
N LEU A 43 -9.60 15.60 -12.29
CA LEU A 43 -9.02 15.08 -11.05
C LEU A 43 -9.28 13.58 -10.77
N SER A 44 -9.87 12.85 -11.72
CA SER A 44 -10.10 11.42 -11.61
C SER A 44 -8.79 10.63 -11.69
N GLU A 45 -8.71 9.52 -10.95
CA GLU A 45 -7.59 8.58 -11.06
C GLU A 45 -7.70 7.77 -12.36
N ILE A 46 -6.66 7.86 -13.20
CA ILE A 46 -6.55 7.16 -14.49
C ILE A 46 -5.22 6.40 -14.57
N PRO A 47 -5.09 5.32 -15.34
CA PRO A 47 -3.82 4.62 -15.50
C PRO A 47 -2.71 5.54 -16.04
N ARG A 48 -1.46 5.42 -15.54
CA ARG A 48 -0.29 6.17 -16.04
C ARG A 48 -0.11 6.13 -17.57
N PRO A 49 -0.26 4.98 -18.27
CA PRO A 49 -0.12 4.93 -19.72
C PRO A 49 -1.38 5.37 -20.49
N ALA A 50 -2.45 5.81 -19.81
CA ALA A 50 -3.65 6.27 -20.50
C ALA A 50 -3.35 7.58 -21.23
N ARG A 51 -3.62 7.60 -22.55
CA ARG A 51 -3.57 8.80 -23.42
C ARG A 51 -4.89 9.57 -23.45
N ARG A 52 -5.97 8.99 -22.94
CA ARG A 52 -7.30 9.60 -22.84
C ARG A 52 -7.94 9.23 -21.51
N CYS A 53 -8.59 10.20 -20.88
CA CYS A 53 -9.28 9.99 -19.61
C CYS A 53 -10.62 9.27 -19.82
N ALA A 54 -10.90 8.23 -19.03
CA ALA A 54 -12.17 7.49 -19.10
C ALA A 54 -13.37 8.28 -18.52
N HIS A 55 -13.13 9.26 -17.65
CA HIS A 55 -14.20 10.06 -17.02
C HIS A 55 -14.62 11.26 -17.86
N CYS A 56 -13.67 11.97 -18.46
CA CYS A 56 -13.94 13.22 -19.20
C CYS A 56 -13.59 13.15 -20.69
N ALA A 57 -13.10 12.02 -21.19
CA ALA A 57 -12.68 11.81 -22.59
C ALA A 57 -11.59 12.76 -23.12
N GLN A 58 -11.02 13.62 -22.27
CA GLN A 58 -9.91 14.51 -22.63
C GLN A 58 -8.64 13.73 -22.95
N ALA A 59 -7.81 14.27 -23.84
CA ALA A 59 -6.48 13.75 -24.11
C ALA A 59 -5.57 14.05 -22.90
N VAL A 60 -4.93 13.02 -22.35
CA VAL A 60 -4.05 13.13 -21.20
C VAL A 60 -2.76 12.39 -21.55
N ASP A 61 -1.81 13.09 -22.14
CA ASP A 61 -0.47 12.55 -22.37
C ASP A 61 0.40 12.77 -21.12
#